data_AF-A0A2N1PBY8-F1
#
_entry.id   AF-A0A2N1PBY8-F1
#
_cell.length_a   1.000
_cell.length_b   1.000
_cell.length_c   1.000
_cell.angle_alpha   90.00
_cell.angle_beta   90.00
_cell.angle_gamma   90.00
#
_symmetry.space_group_name_H-M   'P 1'
#
loop_
_entity.id
_entity.type
_entity.pdbx_description
1 polymer ?
#
loop_
_entity_poly.entity_id
_entity_poly.type
_entity_poly.pdbx_seq_one_letter_code
_entity_poly.pdbx_strand_id
1 'polypeptide(L)'
;MDEHIHYEVVSFFHSINMLQLINDRFAADSVETRETVQNVLIEAIGTHIRNLFHFFYGKPKYNEDIIAEDFFQDVKIWRKSTVRHRNMSEIKRINKRISKEIVHLSLGGLDVKNKNWNKDWEVAYNCFKYTFIEFLRLAPQELLGARLTGEKNNFKNSGLI
;
A
#
# COMPACT_ATOMS: atom_id res chain seq x y z
N MET A 1 -9.51 -11.60 9.45
CA MET A 1 -9.70 -10.68 8.30
C MET A 1 -9.02 -9.34 8.58
N ASP A 2 -9.41 -8.65 9.64
CA ASP A 2 -8.79 -7.41 10.12
C ASP A 2 -7.28 -7.54 10.34
N GLU A 3 -6.81 -8.71 10.79
CA GLU A 3 -5.38 -9.00 10.91
C GLU A 3 -4.61 -8.93 9.60
N HIS A 4 -5.15 -9.46 8.50
CA HIS A 4 -4.48 -9.41 7.20
C HIS A 4 -4.43 -7.98 6.66
N ILE A 5 -5.52 -7.22 6.79
CA ILE A 5 -5.54 -5.81 6.36
C ILE A 5 -4.54 -4.99 7.19
N HIS A 6 -4.52 -5.19 8.51
CA HIS A 6 -3.57 -4.56 9.41
C HIS A 6 -2.13 -4.91 9.01
N TYR A 7 -1.85 -6.19 8.79
CA TYR A 7 -0.56 -6.69 8.34
C TYR A 7 -0.10 -6.01 7.04
N GLU A 8 -0.95 -5.95 6.01
CA GLU A 8 -0.58 -5.36 4.72
C GLU A 8 -0.28 -3.86 4.83
N VAL A 9 -1.10 -3.12 5.58
CA VAL A 9 -0.92 -1.67 5.78
C VAL A 9 0.34 -1.40 6.61
N VAL A 10 0.51 -2.10 7.72
CA VAL A 10 1.65 -1.92 8.62
C VAL A 10 2.95 -2.31 7.91
N SER A 11 2.98 -3.47 7.25
CA SER A 11 4.18 -3.94 6.54
C SER A 11 4.57 -2.98 5.42
N PHE A 12 3.60 -2.49 4.64
CA PHE A 12 3.86 -1.47 3.62
C PHE A 12 4.57 -0.23 4.18
N PHE A 13 4.01 0.37 5.23
CA PHE A 13 4.59 1.59 5.81
C PHE A 13 5.96 1.33 6.46
N HIS A 14 6.11 0.21 7.16
CA HIS A 14 7.40 -0.15 7.77
C HIS A 14 8.48 -0.41 6.71
N SER A 15 8.16 -1.11 5.62
CA SER A 15 9.12 -1.37 4.55
C SER A 15 9.60 -0.08 3.89
N ILE A 16 8.71 0.90 3.65
CA ILE A 16 9.12 2.21 3.14
C ILE A 16 10.03 2.95 4.13
N ASN A 17 9.67 2.97 5.41
CA ASN A 17 10.50 3.62 6.44
C ASN A 17 11.88 2.96 6.55
N MET A 18 11.94 1.62 6.52
CA MET A 18 13.20 0.89 6.53
C MET A 18 14.06 1.18 5.29
N LEU A 19 13.46 1.25 4.11
CA LEU A 19 14.15 1.60 2.88
C LEU A 19 14.78 3.01 2.97
N GLN A 20 14.06 3.99 3.53
CA GLN A 20 14.58 5.33 3.79
C GLN A 20 15.74 5.31 4.80
N LEU A 21 15.59 4.59 5.90
CA LEU A 21 16.64 4.46 6.92
C LEU A 21 17.92 3.80 6.36
N ILE A 22 17.79 2.80 5.50
CA ILE A 22 18.94 2.18 4.83
C ILE A 22 19.62 3.17 3.89
N ASN A 23 18.85 3.97 3.16
CA ASN A 23 19.41 4.99 2.29
C ASN A 23 20.21 6.05 3.06
N ASP A 24 19.73 6.42 4.25
CA ASP A 24 20.30 7.51 5.07
C ASP A 24 21.43 7.06 6.01
N ARG A 25 21.37 5.82 6.54
CA ARG A 25 22.18 5.41 7.70
C ARG A 25 22.96 4.12 7.53
N PHE A 26 22.66 3.29 6.53
CA PHE A 26 23.40 2.04 6.34
C PHE A 26 24.73 2.30 5.63
N ALA A 27 25.78 2.49 6.43
CA ALA A 27 27.14 2.12 6.06
C ALA A 27 27.23 0.59 6.15
N ALA A 28 26.66 -0.14 5.18
CA ALA A 28 26.85 -1.58 5.13
C ALA A 28 28.34 -1.88 4.94
N ASP A 29 28.85 -2.92 5.62
CA ASP A 29 30.24 -3.38 5.52
C ASP A 29 30.67 -3.76 4.08
N SER A 30 29.70 -3.92 3.17
CA SER A 30 29.92 -3.98 1.72
C SER A 30 28.72 -3.39 0.95
N VAL A 31 28.99 -2.80 -0.22
CA VAL A 31 27.98 -2.26 -1.16
C VAL A 31 26.96 -3.33 -1.57
N GLU A 32 27.42 -4.57 -1.74
CA GLU A 32 26.60 -5.71 -2.17
C GLU A 32 25.48 -6.09 -1.19
N THR A 33 25.77 -6.05 0.12
CA THR A 33 24.77 -6.31 1.16
C THR A 33 23.69 -5.22 1.17
N ARG A 34 24.08 -3.95 0.98
CA ARG A 34 23.14 -2.84 0.92
C ARG A 34 22.20 -2.96 -0.28
N GLU A 35 22.75 -3.24 -1.47
CA GLU A 35 21.95 -3.42 -2.69
C GLU A 35 21.00 -4.61 -2.57
N THR A 36 21.45 -5.72 -1.98
CA THR A 36 20.61 -6.91 -1.75
C THR A 36 19.43 -6.60 -0.84
N VAL A 37 19.68 -5.97 0.31
CA VAL A 37 18.60 -5.59 1.24
C VAL A 37 17.66 -4.58 0.59
N GLN A 38 18.19 -3.62 -0.16
CA GLN A 38 17.40 -2.64 -0.89
C GLN A 38 16.45 -3.31 -1.90
N ASN A 39 16.93 -4.29 -2.67
CA ASN A 39 16.12 -5.03 -3.63
C ASN A 39 15.00 -5.82 -2.92
N VAL A 40 15.33 -6.54 -1.85
CA VAL A 40 14.32 -7.27 -1.05
C VAL A 40 13.23 -6.34 -0.54
N LEU A 41 13.59 -5.13 -0.08
CA LEU A 41 12.61 -4.15 0.38
C LEU A 41 11.76 -3.59 -0.76
N ILE A 42 12.36 -3.32 -1.92
CA ILE A 42 11.63 -2.88 -3.11
C ILE A 42 10.59 -3.93 -3.51
N GLU A 43 10.95 -5.22 -3.50
CA GLU A 43 10.03 -6.31 -3.83
C GLU A 43 8.90 -6.45 -2.79
N ALA A 44 9.23 -6.34 -1.50
CA ALA A 44 8.24 -6.35 -0.42
C ALA A 44 7.26 -5.17 -0.54
N ILE A 45 7.77 -3.95 -0.72
CA ILE A 45 6.95 -2.73 -0.94
C ILE A 45 6.04 -2.92 -2.15
N GLY A 46 6.59 -3.41 -3.26
CA GLY A 46 5.82 -3.66 -4.48
C GLY A 46 4.67 -4.64 -4.24
N THR A 47 4.92 -5.71 -3.50
CA THR A 47 3.90 -6.71 -3.14
C THR A 47 2.78 -6.09 -2.32
N HIS A 48 3.10 -5.34 -1.26
CA HIS A 48 2.07 -4.70 -0.44
C HIS A 48 1.29 -3.62 -1.21
N ILE A 49 1.94 -2.84 -2.09
CA ILE A 49 1.22 -1.88 -2.96
C ILE A 49 0.19 -2.60 -3.83
N ARG A 50 0.52 -3.77 -4.40
CA ARG A 50 -0.44 -4.55 -5.20
C ARG A 50 -1.63 -4.97 -4.34
N ASN A 51 -1.36 -5.55 -3.16
CA ASN A 51 -2.41 -6.01 -2.26
C ASN A 51 -3.34 -4.87 -1.82
N LEU A 52 -2.77 -3.75 -1.38
CA LEU A 52 -3.52 -2.55 -1.00
C LEU A 52 -4.28 -1.94 -2.19
N PHE A 53 -3.69 -1.93 -3.39
CA PHE A 53 -4.37 -1.47 -4.60
C PHE A 53 -5.59 -2.35 -4.91
N HIS A 54 -5.44 -3.67 -4.85
CA HIS A 54 -6.53 -4.61 -5.07
C HIS A 54 -7.64 -4.46 -4.02
N PHE A 55 -7.27 -4.33 -2.74
CA PHE A 55 -8.20 -4.13 -1.65
C PHE A 55 -8.99 -2.81 -1.79
N PHE A 56 -8.33 -1.66 -1.98
CA PHE A 56 -9.01 -0.36 -1.98
C PHE A 56 -9.70 0.00 -3.30
N TYR A 57 -9.15 -0.44 -4.43
CA TYR A 57 -9.54 0.05 -5.76
C TYR A 57 -9.92 -1.05 -6.74
N GLY A 58 -9.55 -2.29 -6.45
CA GLY A 58 -9.74 -3.43 -7.33
C GLY A 58 -11.18 -3.94 -7.37
N LYS A 59 -11.37 -4.96 -8.20
CA LYS A 59 -12.50 -5.87 -8.15
C LYS A 59 -11.97 -7.20 -7.60
N PRO A 60 -12.80 -7.97 -6.87
CA PRO A 60 -12.39 -9.27 -6.39
C PRO A 60 -12.13 -10.16 -7.62
N LYS A 61 -11.03 -10.91 -7.59
CA LYS A 61 -10.69 -11.84 -8.67
C LYS A 61 -11.29 -13.22 -8.37
N TYR A 62 -11.28 -13.60 -7.11
CA TYR A 62 -11.87 -14.83 -6.57
C TYR A 62 -13.04 -14.48 -5.63
N ASN A 63 -13.92 -15.44 -5.38
CA ASN A 63 -15.13 -15.20 -4.57
C ASN A 63 -14.80 -14.99 -3.09
N GLU A 64 -13.63 -15.46 -2.66
CA GLU A 64 -13.10 -15.37 -1.31
C GLU A 64 -12.23 -14.11 -1.10
N ASP A 65 -11.96 -13.36 -2.17
CA ASP A 65 -11.20 -12.11 -2.09
C ASP A 65 -12.02 -11.04 -1.36
N ILE A 66 -11.40 -10.41 -0.37
CA ILE A 66 -11.99 -9.32 0.39
C ILE A 66 -11.50 -8.00 -0.19
N ILE A 67 -12.43 -7.06 -0.41
CA ILE A 67 -12.16 -5.69 -0.83
C ILE A 67 -12.74 -4.69 0.16
N ALA A 68 -12.30 -3.43 0.07
CA ALA A 68 -12.78 -2.38 0.95
C ALA A 68 -14.30 -2.22 0.87
N GLU A 69 -14.93 -2.46 -0.28
CA GLU A 69 -16.38 -2.37 -0.48
C GLU A 69 -17.17 -3.34 0.42
N ASP A 70 -16.59 -4.47 0.83
CA ASP A 70 -17.24 -5.47 1.68
C ASP A 70 -17.46 -4.97 3.12
N PHE A 71 -16.79 -3.88 3.50
CA PHE A 71 -16.96 -3.22 4.80
C PHE A 71 -18.07 -2.16 4.80
N PHE A 72 -18.83 -2.00 3.72
CA PHE A 72 -19.85 -0.95 3.63
C PHE A 72 -21.21 -1.53 3.24
N GLN A 73 -22.23 -1.26 4.07
CA GLN A 73 -23.62 -1.55 3.71
C GLN A 73 -24.05 -0.72 2.48
N ASP A 74 -23.75 0.59 2.49
CA ASP A 74 -23.88 1.44 1.30
C ASP A 74 -22.52 1.66 0.65
N VAL A 75 -22.20 0.79 -0.30
CA VAL A 75 -20.99 0.83 -1.13
C VAL A 75 -20.82 2.18 -1.85
N LYS A 76 -21.90 2.93 -2.09
CA LYS A 76 -21.82 4.25 -2.74
C LYS A 76 -21.07 5.26 -1.88
N ILE A 77 -21.10 5.14 -0.54
CA ILE A 77 -20.36 6.03 0.36
C ILE A 77 -18.86 5.88 0.10
N TRP A 78 -18.36 4.64 0.06
CA TRP A 78 -16.96 4.38 -0.24
C TRP A 78 -16.59 4.79 -1.67
N ARG A 79 -17.43 4.42 -2.65
CA ARG A 79 -17.17 4.73 -4.07
C ARG A 79 -17.16 6.23 -4.38
N LYS A 80 -17.92 7.06 -3.63
CA LYS A 80 -17.95 8.51 -3.79
C LYS A 80 -16.84 9.24 -3.02
N SER A 81 -16.03 8.55 -2.22
CA SER A 81 -14.95 9.20 -1.47
C SER A 81 -13.96 9.86 -2.43
N THR A 82 -13.68 11.14 -2.21
CA THR A 82 -12.82 11.95 -3.09
C THR A 82 -11.39 11.41 -3.14
N VAL A 83 -10.93 10.80 -2.05
CA VAL A 83 -9.62 10.14 -1.94
C VAL A 83 -9.49 9.00 -2.94
N ARG A 84 -10.55 8.22 -3.17
CA ARG A 84 -10.56 7.14 -4.18
C ARG A 84 -10.34 7.67 -5.60
N HIS A 85 -10.74 8.91 -5.88
CA HIS A 85 -10.67 9.48 -7.23
C HIS A 85 -9.39 10.27 -7.49
N ARG A 86 -8.93 11.08 -6.53
CA ARG A 86 -7.83 12.04 -6.74
C ARG A 86 -6.51 11.39 -7.17
N ASN A 87 -6.19 10.24 -6.59
CA ASN A 87 -4.88 9.60 -6.80
C ASN A 87 -4.94 8.36 -7.72
N MET A 88 -6.11 8.08 -8.30
CA MET A 88 -6.38 6.83 -9.02
C MET A 88 -5.48 6.62 -10.25
N SER A 89 -5.17 7.68 -11.00
CA SER A 89 -4.33 7.59 -12.20
C SER A 89 -2.88 7.22 -11.85
N GLU A 90 -2.31 7.90 -10.87
CA GLU A 90 -0.94 7.66 -10.40
C GLU A 90 -0.80 6.27 -9.77
N ILE A 91 -1.73 5.87 -8.89
CA ILE A 91 -1.63 4.56 -8.24
C ILE A 91 -1.85 3.41 -9.23
N LYS A 92 -2.70 3.58 -10.26
CA LYS A 92 -2.83 2.62 -11.37
C LYS A 92 -1.52 2.52 -12.17
N ARG A 93 -0.85 3.64 -12.44
CA ARG A 93 0.45 3.67 -13.12
C ARG A 93 1.50 2.90 -12.31
N ILE A 94 1.58 3.17 -11.01
CA ILE A 94 2.51 2.49 -10.08
C ILE A 94 2.23 0.99 -10.02
N ASN A 95 0.96 0.58 -9.83
CA ASN A 95 0.59 -0.83 -9.79
C ASN A 95 0.95 -1.58 -11.10
N LYS A 96 0.74 -0.93 -12.26
CA LYS A 96 1.15 -1.47 -13.56
C LYS A 96 2.66 -1.62 -13.66
N ARG A 97 3.42 -0.63 -13.17
CA ARG A 97 4.89 -0.64 -13.17
C ARG A 97 5.42 -1.79 -12.31
N ILE A 98 4.95 -1.91 -11.07
CA ILE A 98 5.31 -3.01 -10.14
C ILE A 98 5.04 -4.37 -10.78
N SER A 99 3.84 -4.55 -11.36
CA SER A 99 3.45 -5.81 -11.98
C SER A 99 4.37 -6.23 -13.14
N LYS A 100 5.03 -5.27 -13.79
CA LYS A 100 6.00 -5.51 -14.88
C LYS A 100 7.43 -5.71 -14.36
N GLU A 101 7.87 -4.88 -13.43
CA GLU A 101 9.28 -4.76 -13.04
C GLU A 101 9.67 -5.63 -11.84
N ILE A 102 8.74 -5.92 -10.92
CA ILE A 102 9.03 -6.60 -9.65
C ILE A 102 8.62 -8.08 -9.69
N VAL A 103 7.52 -8.42 -10.35
CA VAL A 103 6.89 -9.74 -10.14
C VAL A 103 7.39 -10.81 -11.11
N HIS A 104 8.11 -10.48 -12.20
CA HIS A 104 8.53 -11.50 -13.18
C HIS A 104 9.80 -11.13 -13.95
N LEU A 105 10.51 -12.18 -14.40
CA LEU A 105 11.42 -12.20 -15.56
C LEU A 105 10.66 -11.83 -16.85
N SER A 106 10.13 -10.62 -16.91
CA SER A 106 9.41 -10.11 -18.07
C SER A 106 10.37 -9.40 -19.00
N LEU A 107 10.23 -9.62 -20.31
CA LEU A 107 10.99 -8.88 -21.33
C LEU A 107 10.75 -7.35 -21.22
N GLY A 108 9.65 -6.94 -20.58
CA GLY A 108 9.34 -5.54 -20.31
C GLY A 108 10.25 -4.86 -19.28
N GLY A 109 11.00 -5.62 -18.48
CA GLY A 109 11.99 -5.06 -17.54
C GLY A 109 13.29 -4.59 -18.20
N LEU A 110 13.55 -4.99 -19.45
CA LEU A 110 14.77 -4.64 -20.20
C LEU A 110 14.74 -3.19 -20.74
N ASP A 111 13.55 -2.62 -20.96
CA ASP A 111 13.38 -1.28 -21.55
C ASP A 111 13.35 -0.14 -20.51
N VAL A 112 13.42 -0.46 -19.22
CA VAL A 112 13.30 0.56 -18.16
C VAL A 112 14.66 1.20 -17.91
N LYS A 113 14.90 2.34 -18.58
CA LYS A 113 16.13 3.14 -18.45
C LYS A 113 16.31 3.79 -17.07
N ASN A 114 15.26 3.91 -16.26
CA ASN A 114 15.32 4.55 -14.94
C ASN A 114 14.63 3.69 -13.87
N LYS A 115 15.44 2.93 -13.11
CA LYS A 115 14.99 2.11 -11.99
C LYS A 115 14.79 2.90 -10.69
N ASN A 116 14.71 4.23 -10.75
CA ASN A 116 14.40 5.04 -9.58
C ASN A 116 12.91 4.92 -9.21
N TRP A 117 12.65 4.45 -7.99
CA TRP A 117 11.31 4.27 -7.45
C TRP A 117 10.94 5.28 -6.36
N ASN A 118 11.86 6.16 -5.94
CA ASN A 118 11.66 7.01 -4.76
C ASN A 118 10.39 7.86 -4.85
N LYS A 119 10.14 8.47 -6.03
CA LYS A 119 8.92 9.24 -6.27
C LYS A 119 7.66 8.37 -6.26
N ASP A 120 7.74 7.17 -6.81
CA ASP A 120 6.60 6.24 -6.84
C ASP A 120 6.25 5.76 -5.42
N TRP A 121 7.25 5.51 -4.57
CA TRP A 121 7.06 5.16 -3.16
C TRP A 121 6.41 6.27 -2.36
N GLU A 122 6.86 7.51 -2.53
CA GLU A 122 6.27 8.67 -1.86
C GLU A 122 4.80 8.86 -2.27
N VAL A 123 4.51 8.76 -3.57
CA VAL A 123 3.14 8.86 -4.09
C VAL A 123 2.27 7.74 -3.54
N ALA A 124 2.74 6.48 -3.56
CA ALA A 124 2.01 5.35 -3.02
C ALA A 124 1.80 5.47 -1.50
N TYR A 125 2.82 5.87 -0.75
CA TYR A 125 2.77 6.08 0.69
C TYR A 125 1.66 7.06 1.06
N ASN A 126 1.70 8.25 0.46
CA ASN A 126 0.70 9.29 0.71
C ASN A 126 -0.69 8.83 0.28
N CYS A 127 -0.81 8.23 -0.91
CA CYS A 127 -2.08 7.74 -1.42
C CYS A 127 -2.73 6.71 -0.48
N PHE A 128 -2.00 5.67 -0.08
CA PHE A 128 -2.54 4.64 0.79
C PHE A 128 -2.74 5.12 2.22
N LYS A 129 -1.89 6.01 2.74
CA LYS A 129 -2.11 6.64 4.06
C LYS A 129 -3.46 7.37 4.09
N TYR A 130 -3.72 8.26 3.14
CA TYR A 130 -4.99 8.97 3.10
C TYR A 130 -6.18 8.03 2.85
N THR A 131 -6.00 7.04 1.97
CA THR A 131 -7.07 6.07 1.64
C THR A 131 -7.42 5.19 2.82
N PHE A 132 -6.43 4.76 3.61
CA PHE A 132 -6.64 3.95 4.80
C PHE A 132 -7.29 4.76 5.93
N ILE A 133 -6.84 6.00 6.16
CA ILE A 133 -7.48 6.92 7.11
C ILE A 133 -8.96 7.12 6.74
N GLU A 134 -9.24 7.39 5.46
CA GLU A 134 -10.61 7.58 4.97
C GLU A 134 -11.45 6.30 5.08
N PHE A 135 -10.86 5.14 4.77
CA PHE A 135 -11.48 3.83 4.95
C PHE A 135 -11.88 3.62 6.42
N LEU A 136 -10.96 3.82 7.36
CA LEU A 136 -11.24 3.69 8.79
C LEU A 136 -12.30 4.69 9.25
N ARG A 137 -12.27 5.93 8.76
CA ARG A 137 -13.26 6.96 9.08
C ARG A 137 -14.67 6.50 8.70
N LEU A 138 -14.84 6.05 7.45
CA LEU A 138 -16.14 5.72 6.87
C LEU A 138 -16.65 4.32 7.26
N ALA A 139 -15.76 3.35 7.46
CA ALA A 139 -16.15 1.96 7.71
C ALA A 139 -16.91 1.83 9.06
N PRO A 140 -18.03 1.10 9.11
CA PRO A 140 -18.73 0.79 10.35
C PRO A 140 -17.82 0.04 11.31
N GLN A 141 -17.83 0.44 12.58
CA GLN A 141 -16.87 -0.07 13.57
C GLN A 141 -17.06 -1.56 13.84
N GLU A 142 -18.31 -2.03 13.79
CA GLU A 142 -18.70 -3.42 13.95
C GLU A 142 -18.13 -4.36 12.89
N LEU A 143 -17.69 -3.84 11.74
CA LEU A 143 -17.08 -4.62 10.65
C LEU A 143 -15.55 -4.61 10.67
N LEU A 144 -14.92 -3.73 11.45
CA LEU A 144 -13.46 -3.50 11.42
C LEU A 144 -12.64 -4.55 12.19
N GLY A 145 -13.25 -5.35 13.06
CA GLY A 145 -12.51 -6.24 13.96
C GLY A 145 -11.65 -5.46 14.98
N ALA A 146 -10.89 -6.16 15.82
CA ALA A 146 -10.23 -5.55 16.96
C ALA A 146 -9.05 -4.65 16.56
N ARG A 147 -8.21 -5.10 15.61
CA ARG A 147 -6.99 -4.36 15.23
C ARG A 147 -7.34 -3.05 14.52
N LEU A 148 -8.20 -3.10 13.51
CA LEU A 148 -8.57 -1.89 12.76
C LEU A 148 -9.46 -0.96 13.59
N THR A 149 -10.24 -1.47 14.55
CA THR A 149 -10.93 -0.62 15.54
C THR A 149 -9.92 0.12 16.41
N GLY A 150 -8.85 -0.56 16.85
CA GLY A 150 -7.72 0.08 17.55
C GLY A 150 -7.10 1.21 16.74
N GLU A 151 -6.77 0.95 15.47
CA GLU A 151 -6.23 1.97 14.55
C GLU A 151 -7.20 3.15 14.37
N LYS A 152 -8.49 2.88 14.16
CA LYS A 152 -9.52 3.92 14.05
C LYS A 152 -9.54 4.80 15.30
N ASN A 153 -9.48 4.22 16.48
CA ASN A 153 -9.46 4.98 17.75
C ASN A 153 -8.17 5.79 17.91
N ASN A 154 -7.02 5.24 17.52
CA ASN A 154 -5.76 5.98 17.51
C ASN A 154 -5.84 7.21 16.61
N PHE A 155 -6.40 7.07 15.41
CA PHE A 155 -6.57 8.20 14.49
C PHE A 155 -7.54 9.25 15.04
N LYS A 156 -8.65 8.84 15.67
CA LYS A 156 -9.58 9.77 16.36
C LYS A 156 -8.87 10.57 17.45
N ASN A 157 -8.10 9.89 18.30
CA ASN A 157 -7.37 10.54 19.39
C ASN A 157 -6.29 11.53 18.89
N SER A 158 -5.73 11.27 17.71
CA SER A 158 -4.77 12.16 17.06
C SER A 158 -5.39 13.32 16.26
N GLY A 159 -6.74 13.39 16.17
CA GLY A 159 -7.45 14.39 15.38
C GLY A 159 -7.33 14.20 13.86
N LEU A 160 -6.96 13.00 13.41
CA LEU A 160 -6.81 12.66 11.99
C LEU A 160 -8.11 12.13 11.36
N ILE A 161 -9.07 11.67 12.18
CA ILE A 161 -10.45 11.31 11.77
C ILE A 161 -11.47 11.69 12.84
#